data_AF-A0A520JYK1-F1
#
_entry.id   AF-A0A520JYK1-F1
#
_cell.length_a   1.000
_cell.length_b   1.000
_cell.length_c   1.000
_cell.angle_alpha   90.00
_cell.angle_beta   90.00
_cell.angle_gamma   90.00
#
_symmetry.space_group_name_H-M   'P 1'
#
loop_
_entity.id
_entity.type
_entity.pdbx_description
1 polymer ?
#
loop_
_entity_poly.entity_id
_entity_poly.type
_entity_poly.pdbx_seq_one_letter_code
_entity_poly.pdbx_strand_id
1 'polypeptide(L)'
;MIYWALLLHAYQPPTQLPGVVRKIVNESYRPLITLYREMPEAKVTWNICGSLTDILYDFGFTDILEGLEDLARNGQIEFTGSAKYHPILPLIPEGEIKRQIELNIKTNKNFFGDAFKPLGFFLPELAYGKRVVKPIAETGALDLRGSPAG
;
A
#
# COMPACT_ATOMS: atom_id res chain seq x y z
N MET A 1 -11.11 26.85 -6.68
CA MET A 1 -11.14 25.77 -5.68
C MET A 1 -9.88 24.94 -5.87
N ILE A 2 -9.12 24.68 -4.81
CA ILE A 2 -7.89 23.88 -4.88
C ILE A 2 -8.22 22.47 -4.39
N TYR A 3 -7.82 21.46 -5.15
CA TYR A 3 -7.88 20.06 -4.74
C TYR A 3 -6.51 19.64 -4.21
N TRP A 4 -6.49 18.90 -3.11
CA TRP A 4 -5.27 18.39 -2.49
C TRP A 4 -5.42 16.90 -2.22
N ALA A 5 -4.35 16.15 -2.49
CA ALA A 5 -4.28 14.71 -2.26
C ALA A 5 -2.92 14.36 -1.65
N LEU A 6 -2.94 13.75 -0.47
CA LEU A 6 -1.74 13.25 0.20
C LEU A 6 -1.59 11.76 -0.01
N LEU A 7 -0.39 11.34 -0.40
CA LEU A 7 -0.01 9.94 -0.45
C LEU A 7 1.04 9.66 0.61
N LEU A 8 0.78 8.65 1.44
CA LEU A 8 1.75 8.11 2.39
C LEU A 8 2.26 6.76 1.88
N HIS A 9 3.58 6.54 1.93
CA HIS A 9 4.20 5.30 1.51
C HIS A 9 4.85 4.58 2.68
N ALA A 10 4.39 3.36 2.94
CA ALA A 10 4.86 2.51 4.04
C ALA A 10 5.50 1.22 3.50
N TYR A 11 6.76 1.04 3.83
CA TYR A 11 7.55 -0.15 3.50
C TYR A 11 8.55 -0.42 4.63
N GLN A 12 8.79 -1.70 4.91
CA GLN A 12 9.94 -2.17 5.67
C GLN A 12 10.53 -3.41 4.97
N PRO A 13 11.87 -3.53 4.93
CA PRO A 13 12.51 -4.73 4.41
C PRO A 13 12.06 -5.99 5.18
N PRO A 14 11.93 -7.15 4.51
CA PRO A 14 11.54 -8.41 5.17
C PRO A 14 12.51 -8.86 6.26
N THR A 15 13.73 -8.31 6.28
CA THR A 15 14.77 -8.58 7.28
C THR A 15 14.85 -7.54 8.39
N GLN A 16 13.84 -6.66 8.52
CA GLN A 16 13.86 -5.58 9.51
C GLN A 16 13.86 -6.13 10.94
N LEU A 17 14.60 -5.45 11.83
CA LEU A 17 14.70 -5.84 13.23
C LEU A 17 13.39 -5.58 13.98
N PRO A 18 12.90 -6.53 14.82
CA PRO A 18 11.65 -6.36 15.56
C PRO A 18 11.59 -5.09 16.42
N GLY A 19 12.71 -4.68 17.03
CA GLY A 19 12.80 -3.45 17.81
C GLY A 19 12.58 -2.19 16.96
N VAL A 20 13.08 -2.18 15.72
CA VAL A 20 12.89 -1.08 14.78
C VAL A 20 11.43 -1.02 14.33
N VAL A 21 10.83 -2.17 13.98
CA VAL A 21 9.40 -2.23 13.61
C VAL A 21 8.52 -1.72 14.74
N ARG A 22 8.75 -2.17 15.98
CA ARG A 22 8.00 -1.71 17.16
C ARG A 22 8.07 -0.20 17.33
N LYS A 23 9.26 0.39 17.17
CA LYS A 23 9.46 1.84 17.26
C LYS A 23 8.64 2.56 16.19
N ILE A 24 8.75 2.14 14.93
CA ILE A 24 8.01 2.73 13.79
C ILE A 24 6.50 2.62 14.00
N VAL A 25 6.01 1.45 14.42
CA VAL A 25 4.59 1.25 14.72
C VAL A 25 4.09 2.25 15.77
N ASN A 26 4.85 2.45 16.85
CA ASN A 26 4.48 3.34 17.94
C ASN A 26 4.61 4.83 17.59
N GLU A 27 5.57 5.20 16.75
CA GLU A 27 5.91 6.61 16.45
C GLU A 27 5.31 7.10 15.11
N SER A 28 4.84 6.20 14.25
CA SER A 28 4.30 6.55 12.93
C SER A 28 2.91 5.97 12.68
N TYR A 29 2.78 4.66 12.54
CA TYR A 29 1.53 4.07 12.03
C TYR A 29 0.37 4.23 13.02
N ARG A 30 0.57 3.92 14.30
CA ARG A 30 -0.49 4.04 15.31
C ARG A 30 -0.94 5.50 15.51
N PRO A 31 -0.02 6.49 15.67
CA PRO A 31 -0.42 7.89 15.74
C PRO A 31 -1.21 8.36 14.51
N LEU A 32 -0.80 7.97 13.30
CA LEU A 32 -1.52 8.33 12.08
C LEU A 32 -2.93 7.73 12.05
N ILE A 33 -3.08 6.45 12.39
CA ILE A 33 -4.39 5.79 12.45
C ILE A 33 -5.30 6.49 13.48
N THR A 34 -4.78 6.79 14.67
CA THR A 34 -5.52 7.54 15.69
C THR A 34 -5.97 8.91 15.18
N LEU A 35 -5.07 9.66 14.54
CA LEU A 35 -5.39 10.98 13.98
C LEU A 35 -6.52 10.91 12.95
N TYR A 36 -6.48 9.96 12.01
CA TYR A 36 -7.55 9.82 11.02
C TYR A 36 -8.87 9.36 11.66
N ARG A 37 -8.83 8.50 12.69
CA ARG A 37 -10.05 8.15 13.45
C ARG A 37 -10.69 9.36 14.14
N GLU A 38 -9.89 10.31 14.60
CA GLU A 38 -10.36 11.56 15.22
C GLU A 38 -10.84 12.61 14.20
N MET A 39 -10.52 12.44 12.92
CA MET A 39 -10.88 13.34 11.83
C MET A 39 -11.64 12.61 10.70
N PRO A 40 -12.94 12.26 10.88
CA PRO A 40 -13.69 11.43 9.94
C PRO A 40 -13.76 11.96 8.49
N GLU A 41 -13.65 13.28 8.31
CA GLU A 41 -13.67 13.91 6.98
C GLU A 41 -12.31 13.89 6.27
N ALA A 42 -11.22 13.64 7.01
CA ALA A 42 -9.88 13.61 6.44
C ALA A 42 -9.69 12.36 5.58
N LYS A 43 -9.10 12.55 4.39
CA LYS A 43 -8.82 11.50 3.42
C LYS A 43 -7.35 11.43 3.08
N VAL A 44 -6.85 10.23 2.86
CA VAL A 44 -5.46 9.98 2.48
C VAL A 44 -5.34 8.79 1.55
N THR A 45 -4.39 8.88 0.63
CA THR A 45 -3.97 7.73 -0.15
C THR A 45 -2.87 7.00 0.61
N TRP A 46 -3.05 5.71 0.88
CA TRP A 46 -2.08 4.91 1.63
C TRP A 46 -1.48 3.83 0.73
N ASN A 47 -0.16 3.83 0.59
CA ASN A 47 0.58 2.73 -0.02
C ASN A 47 1.21 1.88 1.08
N ILE A 48 0.94 0.57 1.04
CA ILE A 48 1.61 -0.41 1.91
C ILE A 48 2.12 -1.58 1.06
N CYS A 49 3.42 -1.85 1.17
CA CYS A 49 4.03 -3.01 0.55
C CYS A 49 3.71 -4.27 1.35
N GLY A 50 3.37 -5.37 0.68
CA GLY A 50 2.99 -6.62 1.32
C GLY A 50 4.05 -7.20 2.27
N SER A 51 5.34 -6.89 2.08
CA SER A 51 6.38 -7.26 3.05
C SER A 51 6.13 -6.64 4.42
N LEU A 52 5.68 -5.39 4.49
CA LEU A 52 5.34 -4.74 5.75
C LEU A 52 4.07 -5.35 6.34
N THR A 53 3.08 -5.68 5.53
CA THR A 53 1.85 -6.34 5.99
C THR A 53 2.16 -7.67 6.68
N ASP A 54 3.00 -8.51 6.06
CA ASP A 54 3.47 -9.78 6.65
C ASP A 54 4.21 -9.51 7.98
N ILE A 55 5.16 -8.56 8.01
CA ILE A 55 5.91 -8.19 9.22
C ILE A 55 4.99 -7.73 10.36
N LEU A 56 3.98 -6.91 10.06
CA LEU A 56 3.05 -6.41 11.08
C LEU A 56 2.26 -7.56 11.69
N TYR A 57 1.80 -8.51 10.87
CA TYR A 57 1.14 -9.71 11.36
C TYR A 57 2.07 -10.59 12.19
N ASP A 58 3.25 -10.92 11.67
CA ASP A 58 4.22 -11.82 12.29
C ASP A 58 4.71 -11.30 13.65
N PHE A 59 4.81 -9.97 13.82
CA PHE A 59 5.21 -9.35 15.08
C PHE A 59 4.03 -8.97 15.99
N GLY A 60 2.80 -9.35 15.64
CA GLY A 60 1.62 -9.19 16.49
C GLY A 60 1.06 -7.76 16.53
N PHE A 61 1.35 -6.93 15.52
CA PHE A 61 0.80 -5.58 15.37
C PHE A 61 -0.48 -5.59 14.54
N THR A 62 -1.41 -6.49 14.85
CA THR A 62 -2.69 -6.63 14.14
C THR A 62 -3.58 -5.40 14.31
N ASP A 63 -3.40 -4.65 15.39
CA ASP A 63 -4.08 -3.38 15.64
C ASP A 63 -3.86 -2.34 14.52
N ILE A 64 -2.69 -2.39 13.87
CA ILE A 64 -2.36 -1.53 12.73
C ILE A 64 -3.11 -2.00 11.48
N LEU A 65 -3.19 -3.32 11.26
CA LEU A 65 -3.88 -3.90 10.10
C LEU A 65 -5.38 -3.64 10.19
N GLU A 66 -5.98 -3.92 11.34
CA GLU A 66 -7.40 -3.65 11.64
C GLU A 66 -7.70 -2.15 11.53
N GLY A 67 -6.84 -1.29 12.07
CA GLY A 67 -7.01 0.16 11.98
C GLY A 67 -6.98 0.70 10.56
N LEU A 68 -6.07 0.20 9.71
CA LEU A 68 -6.04 0.58 8.29
C LEU A 68 -7.26 0.03 7.53
N GLU A 69 -7.71 -1.19 7.84
CA GLU A 69 -8.92 -1.76 7.25
C GLU A 69 -10.17 -0.92 7.58
N ASP A 70 -10.36 -0.59 8.86
CA ASP A 70 -11.48 0.24 9.32
C ASP A 70 -11.52 1.59 8.59
N LEU A 71 -10.38 2.28 8.54
CA LEU A 71 -10.27 3.58 7.87
C LEU A 71 -10.54 3.48 6.37
N ALA A 72 -10.13 2.39 5.72
CA ALA A 72 -10.44 2.15 4.31
C ALA A 72 -11.93 1.84 4.10
N ARG A 73 -12.56 1.03 4.96
CA ARG A 73 -14.00 0.75 4.91
C ARG A 73 -14.86 2.00 5.14
N ASN A 74 -14.36 2.92 5.96
CA ASN A 74 -15.00 4.22 6.21
C ASN A 74 -14.73 5.26 5.09
N GLY A 75 -13.99 4.90 4.04
CA GLY A 75 -13.70 5.79 2.91
C GLY A 75 -12.69 6.90 3.22
N GLN A 76 -11.95 6.78 4.32
CA GLN A 76 -10.89 7.72 4.71
C GLN A 76 -9.54 7.35 4.08
N ILE A 77 -9.30 6.05 3.86
CA ILE A 77 -8.11 5.56 3.15
C ILE A 77 -8.49 5.04 1.77
N GLU A 78 -7.75 5.51 0.76
CA GLU A 78 -7.68 4.87 -0.56
C GLU A 78 -6.33 4.15 -0.68
N PHE A 79 -6.34 2.84 -0.91
CA PHE A 79 -5.09 2.10 -1.10
C PHE A 79 -4.52 2.28 -2.52
N THR A 80 -3.20 2.19 -2.63
CA THR A 80 -2.50 1.99 -3.92
C THR A 80 -1.78 0.65 -3.95
N GLY A 81 -1.60 0.11 -5.15
CA GLY A 81 -0.79 -1.06 -5.42
C GLY A 81 0.70 -0.73 -5.33
N SER A 82 1.53 -1.77 -5.18
CA SER A 82 2.99 -1.68 -5.22
C SER A 82 3.57 -3.06 -5.54
N ALA A 83 4.89 -3.16 -5.51
CA ALA A 83 5.64 -4.42 -5.55
C ALA A 83 5.94 -4.90 -4.12
N LYS A 84 5.70 -6.19 -3.83
CA LYS A 84 5.69 -6.73 -2.46
C LYS A 84 6.96 -6.43 -1.67
N TYR A 85 8.12 -6.64 -2.27
CA TYR A 85 9.43 -6.52 -1.60
C TYR A 85 10.20 -5.27 -2.02
N HIS A 86 9.51 -4.26 -2.57
CA HIS A 86 10.11 -2.97 -2.95
C HIS A 86 11.34 -3.03 -3.89
N PRO A 87 11.38 -3.89 -4.93
CA PRO A 87 12.48 -3.86 -5.91
C PRO A 87 12.39 -2.64 -6.83
N ILE A 88 13.54 -2.19 -7.34
CA ILE A 88 13.60 -1.20 -8.43
C ILE A 88 13.10 -1.87 -9.72
N LEU A 89 11.79 -1.73 -10.00
CA LEU A 89 11.08 -2.46 -11.05
C LEU A 89 11.73 -2.39 -12.45
N PRO A 90 12.25 -1.23 -12.91
CA PRO A 90 12.92 -1.16 -14.21
C PRO A 90 14.17 -2.02 -14.34
N LEU A 91 14.75 -2.53 -13.24
CA LEU A 91 16.00 -3.29 -13.24
C LEU A 91 15.80 -4.82 -13.18
N ILE A 92 14.56 -5.31 -13.06
CA ILE A 92 14.26 -6.76 -12.93
C ILE A 92 13.50 -7.30 -14.16
N PRO A 93 13.51 -8.62 -14.44
CA PRO A 93 12.76 -9.20 -15.57
C PRO A 93 11.25 -8.94 -15.50
N GLU A 94 10.58 -8.85 -16.65
CA GLU A 94 9.13 -8.55 -16.72
C GLU A 94 8.27 -9.53 -15.91
N GLY A 95 8.60 -10.83 -15.97
CA GLY A 95 7.90 -11.86 -15.18
C GLY A 95 8.05 -11.66 -13.68
N GLU A 96 9.21 -11.15 -13.21
CA GLU A 96 9.41 -10.84 -11.79
C GLU A 96 8.65 -9.58 -11.38
N ILE A 97 8.54 -8.58 -12.26
CA ILE A 97 7.67 -7.41 -12.02
C ILE A 97 6.23 -7.88 -11.75
N LYS A 98 5.67 -8.72 -12.63
CA LYS A 98 4.31 -9.25 -12.47
C LYS A 98 4.16 -10.02 -11.17
N ARG A 99 5.08 -10.94 -10.90
CA ARG A 99 5.09 -11.73 -9.67
C ARG A 99 5.09 -10.86 -8.42
N GLN A 100 5.92 -9.81 -8.38
CA GLN A 100 6.00 -8.91 -7.22
C GLN A 100 4.69 -8.15 -6.98
N ILE A 101 4.00 -7.76 -8.05
CA ILE A 101 2.71 -7.06 -7.96
C ILE A 101 1.61 -8.02 -7.52
N GLU A 102 1.54 -9.21 -8.13
CA GLU A 102 0.57 -10.24 -7.77
C GLU A 102 0.73 -10.69 -6.31
N LEU A 103 1.96 -10.85 -5.84
CA LEU A 103 2.25 -11.15 -4.44
C LEU A 103 1.79 -10.02 -3.51
N ASN A 104 1.97 -8.76 -3.90
CA ASN A 104 1.52 -7.61 -3.11
C ASN A 104 -0.01 -7.61 -3.00
N ILE A 105 -0.70 -7.80 -4.13
CA ILE A 105 -2.16 -7.89 -4.18
C ILE A 105 -2.64 -9.06 -3.32
N LYS A 106 -2.06 -10.25 -3.49
CA LYS A 106 -2.46 -11.45 -2.74
C LYS A 106 -2.30 -11.25 -1.24
N THR A 107 -1.13 -10.77 -0.79
CA THR A 107 -0.87 -10.52 0.64
C THR A 107 -1.86 -9.49 1.17
N ASN A 108 -1.98 -8.32 0.56
CA ASN A 108 -2.83 -7.27 1.11
C ASN A 108 -4.33 -7.63 1.05
N LYS A 109 -4.81 -8.33 0.01
CA LYS A 109 -6.18 -8.85 -0.01
C LYS A 109 -6.45 -9.90 1.06
N ASN A 110 -5.45 -10.69 1.45
CA ASN A 110 -5.60 -11.66 2.54
C ASN A 110 -5.87 -10.97 3.89
N PHE A 111 -5.27 -9.79 4.12
CA PHE A 111 -5.39 -9.07 5.39
C PHE A 111 -6.50 -8.03 5.41
N PHE A 112 -6.76 -7.34 4.30
CA PHE A 112 -7.71 -6.23 4.22
C PHE A 112 -8.99 -6.58 3.44
N GLY A 113 -9.07 -7.78 2.86
CA GLY A 113 -10.23 -8.22 2.07
C GLY A 113 -10.57 -7.27 0.92
N ASP A 114 -11.86 -6.99 0.77
CA ASP A 114 -12.39 -6.09 -0.27
C ASP A 114 -12.04 -4.61 -0.04
N ALA A 115 -11.57 -4.23 1.16
CA ALA A 115 -11.09 -2.87 1.41
C ALA A 115 -9.81 -2.57 0.62
N PHE A 116 -8.99 -3.58 0.31
CA PHE A 116 -7.82 -3.41 -0.55
C PHE A 116 -8.19 -3.52 -2.03
N LYS A 117 -8.68 -2.40 -2.57
CA LYS A 117 -9.03 -2.23 -3.98
C LYS A 117 -8.19 -1.10 -4.59
N PRO A 118 -6.90 -1.33 -4.87
CA PRO A 118 -6.03 -0.27 -5.36
C PRO A 118 -6.45 0.20 -6.76
N LEU A 119 -6.59 1.51 -6.92
CA LEU A 119 -6.88 2.16 -8.21
C LEU A 119 -5.64 2.84 -8.82
N GLY A 120 -4.63 3.09 -8.00
CA GLY A 120 -3.32 3.61 -8.39
C GLY A 120 -2.17 2.67 -8.07
N PHE A 121 -0.99 2.95 -8.61
CA PHE A 121 0.22 2.16 -8.39
C PHE A 121 1.38 3.05 -7.94
N PHE A 122 2.01 2.69 -6.82
CA PHE A 122 3.24 3.33 -6.34
C PHE A 122 4.46 2.54 -6.83
N LEU A 123 5.33 3.18 -7.61
CA LEU A 123 6.60 2.59 -8.02
C LEU A 123 7.60 2.68 -6.85
N PRO A 124 8.23 1.57 -6.43
CA PRO A 124 9.34 1.62 -5.47
C PRO A 124 10.38 2.65 -5.90
N GLU A 125 10.76 3.55 -4.97
CA GLU A 125 11.66 4.68 -5.19
C GLU A 125 11.25 5.63 -6.34
N LEU A 126 9.97 5.63 -6.72
CA LEU A 126 9.46 6.34 -7.90
C LEU A 126 10.23 5.99 -9.19
N ALA A 127 10.87 4.82 -9.22
CA ALA A 127 11.73 4.40 -10.29
C ALA A 127 10.91 4.02 -11.53
N TYR A 128 10.70 5.01 -12.39
CA TYR A 128 9.97 4.84 -13.64
C TYR A 128 10.87 4.32 -14.77
N GLY A 129 10.30 3.43 -15.58
CA GLY A 129 10.82 3.08 -16.89
C GLY A 129 9.70 2.50 -17.75
N LYS A 130 9.63 2.83 -19.04
CA LYS A 130 8.50 2.46 -19.93
C LYS A 130 8.10 0.98 -19.85
N ARG A 131 9.07 0.09 -19.61
CA ARG A 131 8.85 -1.37 -19.47
C ARG A 131 7.99 -1.79 -18.29
N VAL A 132 7.82 -0.95 -17.26
CA VAL A 132 6.99 -1.29 -16.08
C VAL A 132 5.49 -1.12 -16.36
N VAL A 133 5.12 -0.32 -17.38
CA VAL A 133 3.72 0.04 -17.65
C VAL A 133 2.87 -1.17 -18.01
N LYS A 134 3.34 -2.02 -18.93
CA LYS A 134 2.59 -3.20 -19.40
C LYS A 134 2.33 -4.20 -18.26
N PRO A 135 3.34 -4.62 -17.46
CA PRO A 135 3.11 -5.49 -16.29
C PRO A 135 2.11 -4.94 -15.27
N ILE A 136 2.18 -3.64 -14.98
CA ILE A 136 1.26 -3.02 -14.01
C ILE A 136 -0.17 -3.04 -14.55
N ALA A 137 -0.36 -2.74 -15.85
CA ALA A 137 -1.68 -2.77 -16.47
C ALA A 137 -2.27 -4.20 -16.53
N GLU A 138 -1.45 -5.21 -16.83
CA GLU A 138 -1.90 -6.60 -16.98
C GLU A 138 -2.24 -7.30 -15.65
N THR A 139 -1.64 -6.86 -14.54
CA THR A 139 -1.86 -7.46 -13.20
C THR A 139 -3.10 -6.91 -12.48
N GLY A 140 -3.83 -5.98 -13.10
CA GLY A 140 -5.01 -5.35 -12.52
C GLY A 140 -4.69 -4.43 -11.33
N ALA A 141 -3.43 -4.05 -11.15
CA ALA A 141 -2.99 -3.12 -10.12
C ALA A 141 -3.29 -1.64 -10.46
N LEU A 142 -3.81 -1.40 -11.66
CA LEU A 142 -4.44 -0.16 -12.10
C LEU A 142 -5.83 -0.51 -12.63
N ASP A 143 -6.89 0.04 -12.02
CA ASP A 143 -8.19 0.09 -12.67
C ASP A 143 -8.33 1.42 -13.41
N LEU A 144 -7.81 1.46 -14.64
CA LEU A 144 -7.92 2.63 -15.51
C LEU A 144 -9.37 2.90 -15.98
N ARG A 145 -10.34 2.06 -15.59
CA ARG A 145 -11.76 2.22 -15.92
C ARG A 145 -12.52 3.07 -14.89
N GLY A 146 -11.85 3.55 -13.85
CA GLY A 146 -12.42 4.39 -12.79
C GLY A 146 -12.44 5.90 -13.06
N SER A 147 -12.27 6.36 -14.32
CA SER A 147 -12.62 7.75 -14.62
C SER A 147 -14.13 7.90 -14.39
N PRO A 148 -14.61 8.83 -13.54
CA PRO A 148 -16.02 9.14 -13.54
C PRO A 148 -16.36 9.57 -14.96
N ALA A 149 -17.25 8.83 -15.62
CA ALA A 149 -18.01 9.41 -16.70
C ALA A 149 -18.69 10.65 -16.08
N GLY A 150 -18.52 11.80 -16.76
CA GLY A 150 -19.00 13.10 -16.29
C GLY A 150 -20.50 13.17 -16.05
#